data_AF-A0A515D859-F1
#
_entry.id   AF-A0A515D859-F1
#
_cell.length_a   1.000
_cell.length_b   1.000
_cell.length_c   1.000
_cell.angle_alpha   90.00
_cell.angle_beta   90.00
_cell.angle_gamma   90.00
#
_symmetry.space_group_name_H-M   'P 1'
#
loop_
_entity.id
_entity.type
_entity.pdbx_description
1 polymer ?
#
loop_
_entity_poly.entity_id
_entity_poly.type
_entity_poly.pdbx_seq_one_letter_code
_entity_poly.pdbx_strand_id
1 'polypeptide(L)'
;MTIGAADATPALTTADLRATGITASIAAGAFGTVQWAAADWNNPFQTWVSGPQMSSWVYRKAVGNDAHLVAWLEVRLFAGGAVEVLPWIENGFLRVAGPTSKAATYGFSLGGRPRFSAEIDLPNHCRTPLVAGAALSHWLGADPQVTVKHDTAYMQTTGLVPSYRATVPADAAAIKRLVTTYTPLQVGNHSPGMGMAGYHGSIGLLPEWDVLYLTSASPSASPSASPSASPSAYAYAGLIVNAYGGGRYGIHFRDETTQRPLRFSGYPSLVVGEGSGISSSGASSTNSYTPASTGTPPATWASSHHPSLGFMAYLVTGRWYFMEETQFVATLNYLKNSNTTRLNAQGIFQSSAGANTTRGAAWAIRSLAQAACATPDGDTALRHEFLASLQANIDWNHARYVAQRNNPYGWVQPYSDYTGVGDGIYFEATWMQDFYTAAFGYAKAMEPALPGASSQRLTEFFAWKARSIVGRLGGGAPTDYLYADAAQYTIAVAPTDTPDFVTGTGPWHANWGTIYADTLKAPNPGTAPGLRGAYFPDATSYWGNLQPAIAYAVQHRVPGAVEAYQRMTSASNWRQMVSNFDVNCVWSVQPLRQA
;
A
#
# COMPACT_ATOMS: atom_id res chain seq x y z
N MET A 1 5.55 4.87 -27.81
CA MET A 1 4.86 3.58 -27.92
C MET A 1 3.56 3.82 -28.67
N THR A 2 3.38 3.19 -29.83
CA THR A 2 2.05 3.02 -30.41
C THR A 2 1.30 2.02 -29.54
N ILE A 3 0.14 2.40 -29.01
CA ILE A 3 -0.79 1.45 -28.40
C ILE A 3 -1.08 0.41 -29.49
N GLY A 4 -0.71 -0.85 -29.25
CA GLY A 4 -0.94 -1.92 -30.22
C GLY A 4 -2.42 -1.99 -30.56
N ALA A 5 -2.76 -2.18 -31.84
CA ALA A 5 -4.13 -2.44 -32.23
C ALA A 5 -4.62 -3.69 -31.49
N ALA A 6 -5.84 -3.66 -30.97
CA ALA A 6 -6.45 -4.83 -30.34
C ALA A 6 -6.46 -5.99 -31.37
N ASP A 7 -5.88 -7.12 -30.99
CA ASP A 7 -5.92 -8.34 -31.78
C ASP A 7 -7.40 -8.74 -31.99
N ALA A 8 -7.82 -8.80 -33.26
CA ALA A 8 -9.20 -9.12 -33.64
C ALA A 8 -9.54 -10.60 -33.45
N THR A 9 -8.56 -11.42 -33.05
CA THR A 9 -8.76 -12.83 -32.71
C THR A 9 -9.72 -12.95 -31.52
N PRO A 10 -10.68 -13.90 -31.54
CA PRO A 10 -11.58 -14.13 -30.41
C PRO A 10 -10.82 -14.46 -29.12
N ALA A 11 -11.38 -14.03 -27.99
CA ALA A 11 -10.83 -14.38 -26.68
C ALA A 11 -10.91 -15.88 -26.41
N LEU A 12 -9.92 -16.40 -25.68
CA LEU A 12 -9.93 -17.77 -25.19
C LEU A 12 -11.10 -17.97 -24.22
N THR A 13 -11.74 -19.14 -24.28
CA THR A 13 -12.99 -19.44 -23.57
C THR A 13 -12.81 -20.56 -22.55
N THR A 14 -13.80 -20.74 -21.68
CA THR A 14 -13.87 -21.89 -20.77
C THR A 14 -14.03 -23.22 -21.53
N ALA A 15 -14.51 -23.20 -22.78
CA ALA A 15 -14.52 -24.39 -23.64
C ALA A 15 -13.10 -24.81 -24.02
N ASP A 16 -12.26 -23.84 -24.39
CA ASP A 16 -10.85 -24.07 -24.70
C ASP A 16 -10.10 -24.59 -23.47
N LEU A 17 -10.38 -24.03 -22.29
CA LEU A 17 -9.80 -24.51 -21.03
C LEU A 17 -10.15 -25.97 -20.77
N ARG A 18 -11.42 -26.37 -20.94
CA ARG A 18 -11.84 -27.77 -20.76
C ARG A 18 -11.16 -28.71 -21.75
N ALA A 19 -10.93 -28.26 -22.98
CA ALA A 19 -10.28 -29.07 -24.01
C ALA A 19 -8.84 -29.47 -23.62
N THR A 20 -8.21 -28.77 -22.68
CA THR A 20 -6.89 -29.13 -22.13
C THR A 20 -6.93 -30.38 -21.22
N GLY A 21 -8.11 -30.84 -20.82
CA GLY A 21 -8.27 -31.94 -19.88
C GLY A 21 -7.84 -31.61 -18.44
N ILE A 22 -7.70 -30.32 -18.11
CA ILE A 22 -7.29 -29.88 -16.78
C ILE A 22 -8.18 -30.45 -15.67
N THR A 23 -7.52 -30.97 -14.64
CA THR A 23 -8.12 -31.32 -13.36
C THR A 23 -7.30 -30.71 -12.24
N ALA A 24 -7.95 -30.26 -11.17
CA ALA A 24 -7.27 -29.70 -10.02
C ALA A 24 -7.95 -30.15 -8.72
N SER A 25 -7.18 -30.28 -7.64
CA SER A 25 -7.75 -30.55 -6.32
C SER A 25 -6.95 -29.87 -5.22
N ILE A 26 -7.67 -29.37 -4.19
CA ILE A 26 -7.07 -28.89 -2.95
C ILE A 26 -7.54 -29.79 -1.81
N ALA A 27 -6.61 -30.43 -1.12
CA ALA A 27 -6.85 -31.21 0.08
C ALA A 27 -6.52 -30.37 1.32
N ALA A 28 -7.34 -30.49 2.37
CA ALA A 28 -7.19 -29.78 3.63
C ALA A 28 -7.31 -30.75 4.83
N GLY A 29 -6.65 -31.90 4.74
CA GLY A 29 -6.71 -32.95 5.76
C GLY A 29 -8.15 -33.34 6.12
N ALA A 30 -8.45 -33.37 7.43
CA ALA A 30 -9.75 -33.75 7.96
C ALA A 30 -10.90 -32.79 7.59
N PHE A 31 -10.60 -31.55 7.15
CA PHE A 31 -11.63 -30.60 6.70
C PHE A 31 -12.25 -31.03 5.35
N GLY A 32 -11.51 -31.81 4.55
CA GLY A 32 -12.00 -32.38 3.30
C GLY A 32 -11.10 -32.09 2.10
N THR A 33 -11.61 -32.42 0.92
CA THR A 33 -10.92 -32.18 -0.36
C THR A 33 -11.92 -31.63 -1.36
N VAL A 34 -11.53 -30.58 -2.09
CA VAL A 34 -12.29 -30.05 -3.22
C VAL A 34 -11.61 -30.44 -4.52
N GLN A 35 -12.41 -30.67 -5.56
CA GLN A 35 -11.93 -31.03 -6.89
C GLN A 35 -12.62 -30.17 -7.96
N TRP A 36 -11.89 -29.83 -9.02
CA TRP A 36 -12.40 -29.21 -10.23
C TRP A 36 -12.09 -30.12 -11.41
N ALA A 37 -13.14 -30.54 -12.12
CA ALA A 37 -13.04 -31.35 -13.33
C ALA A 37 -14.23 -31.09 -14.26
N ALA A 38 -14.04 -31.41 -15.55
CA ALA A 38 -15.10 -31.42 -16.56
C ALA A 38 -15.99 -30.15 -16.55
N ALA A 39 -17.26 -30.27 -16.15
CA ALA A 39 -18.25 -29.20 -16.17
C ALA A 39 -18.00 -28.10 -15.12
N ASP A 40 -17.18 -28.35 -14.10
CA ASP A 40 -16.83 -27.33 -13.09
C ASP A 40 -16.24 -26.08 -13.72
N TRP A 41 -15.45 -26.25 -14.79
CA TRP A 41 -14.77 -25.16 -15.49
C TRP A 41 -15.71 -24.19 -16.20
N ASN A 42 -17.00 -24.55 -16.38
CA ASN A 42 -18.00 -23.69 -17.02
C ASN A 42 -18.49 -22.56 -16.13
N ASN A 43 -18.34 -22.71 -14.82
CA ASN A 43 -18.95 -21.83 -13.84
C ASN A 43 -17.85 -21.15 -13.01
N PRO A 44 -17.01 -20.30 -13.64
CA PRO A 44 -16.07 -19.52 -12.87
C PRO A 44 -16.84 -18.57 -11.95
N PHE A 45 -16.29 -18.35 -10.76
CA PHE A 45 -16.76 -17.28 -9.88
C PHE A 45 -16.61 -15.92 -10.55
N GLN A 46 -15.50 -15.73 -11.26
CA GLN A 46 -15.24 -14.52 -12.03
C GLN A 46 -14.52 -14.87 -13.33
N THR A 47 -14.98 -14.31 -14.45
CA THR A 47 -14.13 -14.15 -15.64
C THR A 47 -13.30 -12.89 -15.44
N TRP A 48 -11.99 -13.07 -15.27
CA TRP A 48 -11.11 -12.01 -14.79
C TRP A 48 -10.41 -11.25 -15.91
N VAL A 49 -9.77 -11.99 -16.82
CA VAL A 49 -9.16 -11.44 -18.03
C VAL A 49 -9.76 -12.16 -19.22
N SER A 50 -10.14 -11.43 -20.25
CA SER A 50 -10.64 -11.98 -21.51
C SER A 50 -9.80 -11.41 -22.65
N GLY A 51 -9.10 -12.28 -23.35
CA GLY A 51 -8.23 -11.90 -24.46
C GLY A 51 -7.79 -13.10 -25.30
N PRO A 52 -7.37 -12.86 -26.56
CA PRO A 52 -6.95 -13.93 -27.46
C PRO A 52 -5.61 -14.55 -27.08
N GLN A 53 -4.71 -13.79 -26.44
CA GLN A 53 -3.39 -14.28 -26.04
C GLN A 53 -3.41 -14.98 -24.68
N MET A 54 -4.22 -14.47 -23.76
CA MET A 54 -4.44 -15.05 -22.44
C MET A 54 -5.83 -14.69 -21.95
N SER A 55 -6.53 -15.67 -21.39
CA SER A 55 -7.74 -15.44 -20.60
C SER A 55 -7.60 -16.09 -19.23
N SER A 56 -8.27 -15.51 -18.24
CA SER A 56 -8.17 -15.93 -16.85
C SER A 56 -9.52 -16.00 -16.17
N TRP A 57 -9.69 -17.03 -15.34
CA TRP A 57 -10.90 -17.28 -14.57
C TRP A 57 -10.56 -17.60 -13.12
N VAL A 58 -11.40 -17.13 -12.21
CA VAL A 58 -11.31 -17.41 -10.78
C VAL A 58 -12.38 -18.41 -10.41
N TYR A 59 -12.00 -19.44 -9.64
CA TYR A 59 -12.89 -20.47 -9.13
C TYR A 59 -12.78 -20.56 -7.61
N ARG A 60 -13.87 -20.94 -6.95
CA ARG A 60 -13.89 -21.24 -5.52
C ARG A 60 -14.82 -22.39 -5.19
N LYS A 61 -14.50 -23.12 -4.12
CA LYS A 61 -15.37 -24.13 -3.49
C LYS A 61 -15.17 -24.09 -1.97
N ALA A 62 -16.25 -24.19 -1.21
CA ALA A 62 -16.17 -24.41 0.24
C ALA A 62 -15.53 -25.78 0.52
N VAL A 63 -14.76 -25.89 1.59
CA VAL A 63 -14.05 -27.12 1.96
C VAL A 63 -14.84 -27.91 2.99
N GLY A 64 -15.42 -29.02 2.55
CA GLY A 64 -16.25 -29.88 3.41
C GLY A 64 -17.40 -29.12 4.05
N ASN A 65 -17.58 -29.31 5.37
CA ASN A 65 -18.60 -28.64 6.17
C ASN A 65 -18.02 -27.49 7.04
N ASP A 66 -16.76 -27.11 6.83
CA ASP A 66 -16.18 -25.99 7.57
C ASP A 66 -16.82 -24.66 7.12
N ALA A 67 -17.24 -23.84 8.08
CA ALA A 67 -17.98 -22.62 7.79
C ALA A 67 -17.11 -21.48 7.21
N HIS A 68 -15.78 -21.57 7.34
CA HIS A 68 -14.85 -20.48 6.99
C HIS A 68 -13.85 -20.86 5.90
N LEU A 69 -13.57 -22.16 5.74
CA LEU A 69 -12.51 -22.63 4.86
C LEU A 69 -12.98 -22.70 3.39
N VAL A 70 -12.34 -21.92 2.53
CA VAL A 70 -12.63 -21.84 1.10
C VAL A 70 -11.35 -22.06 0.29
N ALA A 71 -11.42 -22.97 -0.67
CA ALA A 71 -10.36 -23.24 -1.62
C ALA A 71 -10.61 -22.47 -2.92
N TRP A 72 -9.56 -21.84 -3.44
CA TRP A 72 -9.63 -20.94 -4.57
C TRP A 72 -8.57 -21.28 -5.63
N LEU A 73 -8.89 -21.00 -6.88
CA LEU A 73 -7.98 -21.09 -8.02
C LEU A 73 -8.10 -19.84 -8.89
N GLU A 74 -6.99 -19.25 -9.32
CA GLU A 74 -6.95 -18.46 -10.56
C GLU A 74 -6.31 -19.34 -11.64
N VAL A 75 -7.01 -19.54 -12.74
CA VAL A 75 -6.56 -20.35 -13.88
C VAL A 75 -6.36 -19.44 -15.08
N ARG A 76 -5.21 -19.51 -15.73
CA ARG A 76 -4.87 -18.75 -16.94
C ARG A 76 -4.60 -19.72 -18.08
N LEU A 77 -5.32 -19.53 -19.18
CA LEU A 77 -5.08 -20.23 -20.43
C LEU A 77 -4.41 -19.28 -21.41
N PHE A 78 -3.32 -19.73 -22.03
CA PHE A 78 -2.61 -18.99 -23.07
C PHE A 78 -2.93 -19.56 -24.46
N ALA A 79 -2.78 -18.75 -25.52
CA ALA A 79 -3.12 -19.12 -26.90
C ALA A 79 -2.44 -20.41 -27.38
N GLY A 80 -1.26 -20.75 -26.84
CA GLY A 80 -0.55 -22.00 -27.12
C GLY A 80 -1.06 -23.23 -26.36
N GLY A 81 -2.16 -23.13 -25.62
CA GLY A 81 -2.73 -24.24 -24.82
C GLY A 81 -2.06 -24.45 -23.45
N ALA A 82 -1.03 -23.68 -23.12
CA ALA A 82 -0.41 -23.72 -21.80
C ALA A 82 -1.40 -23.22 -20.73
N VAL A 83 -1.46 -23.92 -19.60
CA VAL A 83 -2.33 -23.56 -18.47
C VAL A 83 -1.51 -23.35 -17.21
N GLU A 84 -1.66 -22.16 -16.63
CA GLU A 84 -1.08 -21.77 -15.35
C GLU A 84 -2.18 -21.69 -14.29
N VAL A 85 -1.91 -22.19 -13.08
CA VAL A 85 -2.84 -22.20 -11.95
C VAL A 85 -2.17 -21.65 -10.71
N LEU A 86 -2.79 -20.66 -10.08
CA LEU A 86 -2.46 -20.23 -8.72
C LEU A 86 -3.54 -20.74 -7.75
N PRO A 87 -3.25 -21.77 -6.94
CA PRO A 87 -4.14 -22.21 -5.88
C PRO A 87 -3.88 -21.45 -4.59
N TRP A 88 -4.93 -21.12 -3.84
CA TRP A 88 -4.81 -20.67 -2.46
C TRP A 88 -5.94 -21.19 -1.59
N ILE A 89 -5.68 -21.19 -0.28
CA ILE A 89 -6.65 -21.50 0.74
C ILE A 89 -6.90 -20.24 1.58
N GLU A 90 -8.14 -19.99 1.95
CA GLU A 90 -8.57 -18.83 2.73
C GLU A 90 -9.47 -19.28 3.88
N ASN A 91 -9.27 -18.69 5.05
CA ASN A 91 -10.02 -19.01 6.27
C ASN A 91 -10.61 -17.72 6.85
N GLY A 92 -11.84 -17.38 6.46
CA GLY A 92 -12.54 -16.28 7.11
C GLY A 92 -13.66 -15.68 6.27
N PHE A 93 -14.70 -15.26 6.98
CA PHE A 93 -15.79 -14.43 6.48
C PHE A 93 -16.06 -13.30 7.46
N LEU A 94 -16.72 -12.25 6.98
CA LEU A 94 -16.95 -11.01 7.70
C LEU A 94 -17.84 -11.18 8.95
N ARG A 95 -18.97 -11.91 8.82
CA ARG A 95 -19.95 -12.05 9.92
C ARG A 95 -20.27 -13.49 10.32
N VAL A 96 -19.62 -14.48 9.73
CA VAL A 96 -19.86 -15.88 10.08
C VAL A 96 -19.29 -16.18 11.48
N ALA A 97 -20.11 -16.75 12.35
CA ALA A 97 -19.73 -17.03 13.73
C ALA A 97 -18.62 -18.10 13.86
N GLY A 98 -17.94 -18.11 15.01
CA GLY A 98 -16.91 -19.09 15.34
C GLY A 98 -15.64 -19.09 14.48
N PRO A 99 -15.09 -17.94 14.03
CA PRO A 99 -13.81 -17.94 13.34
C PRO A 99 -12.68 -18.48 14.25
N THR A 100 -11.88 -19.40 13.71
CA THR A 100 -10.76 -20.04 14.44
C THR A 100 -9.68 -20.50 13.46
N SER A 101 -8.48 -20.84 13.95
CA SER A 101 -7.39 -21.34 13.10
C SER A 101 -7.66 -22.77 12.58
N LYS A 102 -7.06 -23.12 11.44
CA LYS A 102 -7.27 -24.39 10.73
C LYS A 102 -5.92 -25.09 10.48
N ALA A 103 -5.54 -25.95 11.41
CA ALA A 103 -4.34 -26.78 11.31
C ALA A 103 -4.62 -28.08 10.53
N ALA A 104 -3.93 -28.26 9.41
CA ALA A 104 -3.99 -29.48 8.61
C ALA A 104 -2.76 -29.63 7.70
N THR A 105 -2.59 -30.80 7.11
CA THR A 105 -1.77 -30.94 5.91
C THR A 105 -2.59 -30.50 4.70
N TYR A 106 -2.18 -29.39 4.09
CA TYR A 106 -2.78 -28.89 2.86
C TYR A 106 -2.01 -29.39 1.66
N GLY A 107 -2.73 -29.85 0.64
CA GLY A 107 -2.15 -30.36 -0.60
C GLY A 107 -2.81 -29.75 -1.83
N PHE A 108 -2.04 -29.62 -2.91
CA PHE A 108 -2.56 -29.26 -4.22
C PHE A 108 -2.09 -30.25 -5.28
N SER A 109 -3.02 -30.71 -6.12
CA SER A 109 -2.74 -31.54 -7.29
C SER A 109 -3.27 -30.88 -8.55
N LEU A 110 -2.53 -31.01 -9.64
CA LEU A 110 -2.87 -30.47 -10.97
C LEU A 110 -2.59 -31.53 -12.03
N GLY A 111 -3.59 -31.83 -12.87
CA GLY A 111 -3.52 -32.89 -13.86
C GLY A 111 -3.30 -34.28 -13.23
N GLY A 112 -3.91 -34.53 -12.07
CA GLY A 112 -3.73 -35.76 -11.29
C GLY A 112 -2.37 -35.94 -10.60
N ARG A 113 -1.45 -34.96 -10.72
CA ARG A 113 -0.13 -35.02 -10.09
C ARG A 113 -0.08 -34.11 -8.86
N PRO A 114 0.40 -34.61 -7.70
CA PRO A 114 0.69 -33.75 -6.55
C PRO A 114 1.74 -32.69 -6.93
N ARG A 115 1.49 -31.43 -6.55
CA ARG A 115 2.37 -30.28 -6.81
C ARG A 115 2.81 -29.56 -5.54
N PHE A 116 2.04 -29.69 -4.47
CA PHE A 116 2.34 -29.08 -3.18
C PHE A 116 1.77 -29.94 -2.04
N SER A 117 2.49 -29.98 -0.92
CA SER A 117 2.04 -30.53 0.35
C SER A 117 2.79 -29.84 1.49
N ALA A 118 2.07 -29.32 2.49
CA ALA A 118 2.67 -28.75 3.69
C ALA A 118 1.72 -28.83 4.88
N GLU A 119 2.26 -28.96 6.08
CA GLU A 119 1.53 -28.68 7.32
C GLU A 119 1.39 -27.17 7.47
N ILE A 120 0.16 -26.69 7.63
CA ILE A 120 -0.15 -25.28 7.81
C ILE A 120 -1.14 -25.18 8.95
N ASP A 121 -0.85 -24.33 9.93
CA ASP A 121 -1.86 -23.79 10.83
C ASP A 121 -2.30 -22.44 10.27
N LEU A 122 -3.46 -22.42 9.61
CA LEU A 122 -3.98 -21.23 8.93
C LEU A 122 -4.82 -20.40 9.93
N PRO A 123 -4.35 -19.23 10.41
CA PRO A 123 -5.10 -18.42 11.36
C PRO A 123 -6.41 -17.90 10.77
N ASN A 124 -7.28 -17.38 11.65
CA ASN A 124 -8.51 -16.72 11.21
C ASN A 124 -8.20 -15.47 10.35
N HIS A 125 -9.04 -15.22 9.35
CA HIS A 125 -8.93 -14.11 8.40
C HIS A 125 -7.58 -14.04 7.68
N CYS A 126 -6.90 -15.18 7.54
CA CYS A 126 -5.67 -15.34 6.77
C CYS A 126 -5.92 -16.14 5.50
N ARG A 127 -5.00 -16.02 4.54
CA ARG A 127 -4.99 -16.83 3.32
C ARG A 127 -3.57 -17.12 2.88
N THR A 128 -3.36 -18.20 2.15
CA THR A 128 -2.03 -18.50 1.60
C THR A 128 -2.12 -19.23 0.28
N PRO A 129 -1.31 -18.85 -0.72
CA PRO A 129 -1.07 -19.70 -1.88
C PRO A 129 -0.51 -21.05 -1.47
N LEU A 130 -0.88 -22.10 -2.20
CA LEU A 130 -0.37 -23.46 -2.04
C LEU A 130 0.78 -23.70 -3.03
N VAL A 131 1.82 -22.89 -2.88
CA VAL A 131 3.10 -22.98 -3.60
C VAL A 131 4.25 -23.05 -2.58
N ALA A 132 5.42 -23.54 -2.98
CA ALA A 132 6.58 -23.63 -2.11
C ALA A 132 7.89 -23.43 -2.88
N GLY A 133 8.95 -23.04 -2.17
CA GLY A 133 10.26 -22.81 -2.77
C GLY A 133 10.21 -21.67 -3.78
N ALA A 134 10.84 -21.84 -4.94
CA ALA A 134 10.87 -20.81 -5.99
C ALA A 134 9.60 -20.76 -6.86
N ALA A 135 8.62 -21.64 -6.64
CA ALA A 135 7.41 -21.67 -7.45
C ALA A 135 6.52 -20.44 -7.16
N LEU A 136 6.15 -19.72 -8.22
CA LEU A 136 5.22 -18.58 -8.13
C LEU A 136 3.79 -18.98 -8.51
N SER A 137 3.62 -20.11 -9.19
CA SER A 137 2.37 -20.71 -9.66
C SER A 137 2.66 -22.16 -10.07
N HIS A 138 1.65 -22.90 -10.53
CA HIS A 138 1.78 -24.25 -11.07
C HIS A 138 1.38 -24.30 -12.54
N TRP A 139 2.04 -25.14 -13.32
CA TRP A 139 1.70 -25.36 -14.73
C TRP A 139 1.14 -26.77 -14.94
N LEU A 140 0.09 -26.89 -15.76
CA LEU A 140 -0.50 -28.19 -16.10
C LEU A 140 0.51 -29.06 -16.84
N GLY A 141 1.17 -28.48 -17.84
CA GLY A 141 2.30 -29.05 -18.57
C GLY A 141 3.65 -28.67 -17.96
N ALA A 142 4.65 -28.51 -18.82
CA ALA A 142 5.93 -27.92 -18.44
C ALA A 142 5.77 -26.41 -18.19
N ASP A 143 6.49 -25.89 -17.21
CA ASP A 143 6.66 -24.45 -17.03
C ASP A 143 7.41 -23.89 -18.25
N PRO A 144 6.87 -22.87 -18.96
CA PRO A 144 7.54 -22.26 -20.09
C PRO A 144 8.82 -21.50 -19.73
N GLN A 145 9.11 -21.29 -18.43
CA GLN A 145 10.28 -20.58 -17.91
C GLN A 145 10.40 -19.14 -18.43
N VAL A 146 9.25 -18.49 -18.67
CA VAL A 146 9.17 -17.10 -19.13
C VAL A 146 8.86 -16.19 -17.95
N THR A 147 9.67 -15.14 -17.78
CA THR A 147 9.40 -14.06 -16.82
C THR A 147 9.05 -12.79 -17.57
N VAL A 148 7.95 -12.13 -17.20
CA VAL A 148 7.55 -10.86 -17.78
C VAL A 148 8.52 -9.77 -17.34
N LYS A 149 8.98 -8.97 -18.31
CA LYS A 149 9.79 -7.79 -18.08
C LYS A 149 8.99 -6.54 -18.44
N HIS A 150 8.70 -5.73 -17.43
CA HIS A 150 8.03 -4.44 -17.64
C HIS A 150 9.05 -3.34 -17.94
N ASP A 151 8.61 -2.33 -18.67
CA ASP A 151 9.31 -1.05 -18.74
C ASP A 151 9.03 -0.28 -17.45
N THR A 152 9.91 -0.44 -16.46
CA THR A 152 9.75 0.17 -15.14
C THR A 152 9.93 1.69 -15.17
N ALA A 153 10.64 2.23 -16.17
CA ALA A 153 10.71 3.67 -16.38
C ALA A 153 9.35 4.18 -16.87
N TYR A 154 8.75 3.52 -17.86
CA TYR A 154 7.40 3.84 -18.32
C TYR A 154 6.38 3.74 -17.18
N MET A 155 6.40 2.66 -16.38
CA MET A 155 5.52 2.52 -15.22
C MET A 155 5.59 3.75 -14.30
N GLN A 156 6.79 4.22 -13.98
CA GLN A 156 6.98 5.41 -13.15
C GLN A 156 6.42 6.67 -13.82
N THR A 157 6.51 6.81 -15.15
CA THR A 157 5.94 7.97 -15.87
C THR A 157 4.41 8.03 -15.85
N THR A 158 3.73 6.92 -15.58
CA THR A 158 2.25 6.89 -15.53
C THR A 158 1.66 7.59 -14.30
N GLY A 159 2.43 7.79 -13.24
CA GLY A 159 1.93 8.28 -11.95
C GLY A 159 1.19 7.22 -11.10
N LEU A 160 0.88 6.04 -11.64
CA LEU A 160 0.31 4.91 -10.88
C LEU A 160 1.27 4.36 -9.82
N VAL A 161 2.57 4.55 -10.01
CA VAL A 161 3.63 4.30 -9.03
C VAL A 161 4.51 5.55 -8.89
N PRO A 162 5.12 5.81 -7.72
CA PRO A 162 5.99 6.97 -7.57
C PRO A 162 7.20 6.88 -8.51
N SER A 163 7.69 8.03 -8.98
CA SER A 163 8.99 8.10 -9.65
C SER A 163 10.09 8.10 -8.60
N TYR A 164 10.98 7.12 -8.67
CA TYR A 164 12.13 6.99 -7.82
C TYR A 164 13.39 7.41 -8.58
N ARG A 165 14.31 8.05 -7.87
CA ARG A 165 15.60 8.47 -8.43
C ARG A 165 16.71 7.45 -8.24
N ALA A 166 16.53 6.53 -7.30
CA ALA A 166 17.53 5.53 -7.01
C ALA A 166 17.84 4.71 -8.26
N THR A 167 19.12 4.46 -8.48
CA THR A 167 19.62 3.52 -9.46
C THR A 167 20.32 2.41 -8.72
N VAL A 168 19.60 1.33 -8.44
CA VAL A 168 20.12 0.25 -7.59
C VAL A 168 20.83 -0.78 -8.48
N PRO A 169 22.14 -1.06 -8.26
CA PRO A 169 22.84 -2.10 -9.00
C PRO A 169 22.16 -3.46 -8.82
N ALA A 170 22.13 -4.24 -9.91
CA ALA A 170 21.59 -5.60 -9.92
C ALA A 170 22.19 -6.54 -8.85
N ASP A 171 23.45 -6.30 -8.47
CA ASP A 171 24.19 -7.08 -7.47
C ASP A 171 24.26 -6.39 -6.10
N ALA A 172 23.49 -5.32 -5.88
CA ALA A 172 23.44 -4.61 -4.62
C ALA A 172 22.97 -5.52 -3.47
N ALA A 173 23.45 -5.23 -2.26
CA ALA A 173 23.08 -5.99 -1.07
C ALA A 173 21.56 -5.97 -0.81
N ALA A 174 20.88 -4.86 -1.13
CA ALA A 174 19.43 -4.75 -1.01
C ALA A 174 18.69 -5.75 -1.92
N ILE A 175 19.14 -5.91 -3.17
CA ILE A 175 18.60 -6.92 -4.09
C ILE A 175 18.84 -8.32 -3.54
N LYS A 176 20.09 -8.65 -3.16
CA LYS A 176 20.48 -10.00 -2.66
C LYS A 176 19.77 -10.43 -1.37
N ARG A 177 19.17 -9.51 -0.62
CA ARG A 177 18.41 -9.78 0.61
C ARG A 177 16.91 -10.02 0.37
N LEU A 178 16.42 -9.84 -0.84
CA LEU A 178 15.03 -10.16 -1.15
C LEU A 178 14.77 -11.65 -0.92
N VAL A 179 13.70 -11.95 -0.19
CA VAL A 179 13.22 -13.31 -0.04
C VAL A 179 12.50 -13.70 -1.33
N THR A 180 13.07 -14.63 -2.08
CA THR A 180 12.56 -15.08 -3.39
C THR A 180 12.03 -16.51 -3.38
N THR A 181 12.02 -17.16 -2.22
CA THR A 181 11.38 -18.46 -2.02
C THR A 181 10.23 -18.32 -1.03
N TYR A 182 9.16 -19.09 -1.24
CA TYR A 182 7.96 -19.03 -0.44
C TYR A 182 7.77 -20.29 0.41
N THR A 183 7.41 -20.07 1.67
CA THR A 183 6.73 -21.03 2.53
C THR A 183 5.41 -20.39 2.96
N PRO A 184 4.29 -21.14 3.01
CA PRO A 184 2.99 -20.60 3.44
C PRO A 184 3.08 -19.75 4.71
N LEU A 185 2.43 -18.57 4.67
CA LEU A 185 2.34 -17.61 5.78
C LEU A 185 3.69 -17.05 6.27
N GLN A 186 4.77 -17.20 5.49
CA GLN A 186 6.08 -16.67 5.88
C GLN A 186 6.07 -15.15 6.01
N VAL A 187 6.97 -14.64 6.87
CA VAL A 187 7.18 -13.21 7.05
C VAL A 187 7.82 -12.54 5.82
N GLY A 188 8.65 -13.24 5.04
CA GLY A 188 9.40 -12.63 3.94
C GLY A 188 10.28 -11.47 4.43
N ASN A 189 10.26 -10.35 3.71
CA ASN A 189 10.90 -9.08 4.08
C ASN A 189 9.95 -8.13 4.84
N HIS A 190 8.79 -8.60 5.34
CA HIS A 190 7.93 -7.79 6.20
C HIS A 190 8.55 -7.61 7.60
N SER A 191 8.07 -6.60 8.32
CA SER A 191 8.48 -6.43 9.72
C SER A 191 7.98 -7.62 10.56
N PRO A 192 8.85 -8.25 11.38
CA PRO A 192 8.41 -9.29 12.31
C PRO A 192 7.54 -8.71 13.45
N GLY A 193 7.60 -7.40 13.71
CA GLY A 193 6.84 -6.69 14.73
C GLY A 193 6.22 -5.41 14.18
N MET A 194 5.22 -5.53 13.30
CA MET A 194 4.51 -4.37 12.76
C MET A 194 3.86 -3.55 13.90
N GLY A 195 4.18 -2.25 13.98
CA GLY A 195 3.76 -1.39 15.09
C GLY A 195 4.92 -0.84 15.92
N MET A 196 6.09 -1.48 15.86
CA MET A 196 7.28 -1.07 16.59
C MET A 196 7.85 0.26 16.07
N ALA A 197 8.46 1.03 16.98
CA ALA A 197 9.13 2.27 16.65
C ALA A 197 10.33 2.05 15.71
N GLY A 198 10.69 3.09 14.95
CA GLY A 198 11.80 3.07 14.01
C GLY A 198 11.38 2.79 12.56
N TYR A 199 12.37 2.84 11.68
CA TYR A 199 12.18 2.58 10.25
C TYR A 199 12.21 1.07 9.96
N HIS A 200 11.45 0.66 8.95
CA HIS A 200 11.53 -0.67 8.36
C HIS A 200 11.26 -0.56 6.85
N GLY A 201 11.91 -1.38 6.03
CA GLY A 201 11.80 -1.35 4.56
C GLY A 201 10.38 -1.58 4.02
N SER A 202 9.47 -2.10 4.83
CA SER A 202 8.05 -2.24 4.46
C SER A 202 7.26 -0.92 4.55
N ILE A 203 7.80 0.14 5.15
CA ILE A 203 7.09 1.40 5.40
C ILE A 203 7.46 2.42 4.33
N GLY A 204 6.50 2.83 3.51
CA GLY A 204 6.68 3.84 2.47
C GLY A 204 5.43 3.99 1.60
N LEU A 205 5.52 4.79 0.53
CA LEU A 205 4.47 4.79 -0.51
C LEU A 205 4.41 3.45 -1.24
N LEU A 206 5.56 2.82 -1.43
CA LEU A 206 5.71 1.41 -1.76
C LEU A 206 6.77 0.81 -0.83
N PRO A 207 6.67 -0.48 -0.47
CA PRO A 207 7.69 -1.18 0.30
C PRO A 207 8.97 -1.43 -0.52
N GLU A 208 10.08 -1.71 0.15
CA GLU A 208 11.41 -1.84 -0.45
C GLU A 208 11.46 -2.83 -1.62
N TRP A 209 10.80 -3.99 -1.52
CA TRP A 209 10.79 -4.97 -2.61
C TRP A 209 10.07 -4.47 -3.87
N ASP A 210 9.05 -3.64 -3.74
CA ASP A 210 8.37 -2.99 -4.86
C ASP A 210 9.28 -1.91 -5.48
N VAL A 211 9.94 -1.10 -4.64
CA VAL A 211 10.85 -0.05 -5.11
C VAL A 211 12.10 -0.63 -5.78
N LEU A 212 12.63 -1.75 -5.27
CA LEU A 212 13.76 -2.45 -5.89
C LEU A 212 13.39 -3.04 -7.25
N TYR A 213 12.15 -3.50 -7.44
CA TYR A 213 11.67 -3.89 -8.77
C TYR A 213 11.67 -2.72 -9.75
N LEU A 214 11.27 -1.52 -9.29
CA LEU A 214 11.24 -0.31 -10.11
C LEU A 214 12.64 0.27 -10.42
N THR A 215 13.56 0.16 -9.47
CA THR A 215 14.85 0.88 -9.47
C THR A 215 16.07 0.01 -9.77
N SER A 216 15.91 -1.32 -9.79
CA SER A 216 17.00 -2.20 -10.19
C SER A 216 17.35 -1.97 -11.66
N ALA A 217 18.60 -1.59 -11.91
CA ALA A 217 19.08 -1.39 -13.27
C ALA A 217 18.92 -2.71 -14.06
N SER A 218 18.26 -2.66 -15.21
CA SER A 218 18.26 -3.80 -16.11
C SER A 218 19.71 -4.06 -16.56
N PRO A 219 20.20 -5.31 -16.51
CA PRO A 219 21.60 -5.62 -16.81
C PRO A 219 21.87 -5.39 -18.30
N SER A 220 22.32 -4.20 -18.68
CA SER A 220 23.00 -4.01 -19.96
C SER A 220 24.44 -3.51 -19.80
N ALA A 221 25.06 -3.63 -18.62
CA ALA A 221 26.37 -3.04 -18.36
C ALA A 221 27.31 -3.80 -17.40
N SER A 222 27.13 -5.11 -17.15
CA SER A 222 28.14 -5.89 -16.41
C SER A 222 28.42 -7.24 -17.09
N PRO A 223 29.62 -7.46 -17.67
CA PRO A 223 30.00 -8.72 -18.32
C PRO A 223 30.24 -9.91 -17.37
N SER A 224 30.08 -9.76 -16.05
CA SER A 224 30.55 -10.76 -15.07
C SER A 224 29.47 -11.45 -14.22
N ALA A 225 28.18 -11.26 -14.50
CA ALA A 225 27.11 -11.93 -13.74
C ALA A 225 26.87 -13.37 -14.24
N SER A 226 26.98 -14.33 -13.30
CA SER A 226 26.65 -15.76 -13.48
C SER A 226 25.23 -15.97 -14.08
N PRO A 227 25.03 -16.94 -14.98
CA PRO A 227 23.82 -17.05 -15.81
C PRO A 227 22.53 -17.57 -15.11
N SER A 228 22.44 -17.65 -13.77
CA SER A 228 21.32 -18.39 -13.16
C SER A 228 20.00 -17.63 -12.93
N ALA A 229 19.94 -16.31 -13.12
CA ALA A 229 18.71 -15.54 -13.29
C ALA A 229 19.04 -14.10 -13.69
N SER A 230 18.28 -13.50 -14.61
CA SER A 230 18.36 -12.04 -14.79
C SER A 230 17.99 -11.35 -13.46
N PRO A 231 18.75 -10.33 -13.00
CA PRO A 231 18.38 -9.51 -11.84
C PRO A 231 16.92 -9.05 -11.82
N SER A 232 16.34 -8.78 -12.99
CA SER A 232 14.91 -8.45 -13.14
C SER A 232 13.97 -9.61 -12.76
N ALA A 233 14.36 -10.87 -13.00
CA ALA A 233 13.59 -12.05 -12.59
C ALA A 233 13.70 -12.29 -11.08
N TYR A 234 14.86 -12.00 -10.47
CA TYR A 234 15.04 -12.10 -9.02
C TYR A 234 14.19 -11.07 -8.27
N ALA A 235 14.23 -9.80 -8.70
CA ALA A 235 13.39 -8.75 -8.13
C ALA A 235 11.89 -9.04 -8.35
N TYR A 236 11.51 -9.57 -9.52
CA TYR A 236 10.13 -10.00 -9.80
C TYR A 236 9.66 -11.11 -8.85
N ALA A 237 10.48 -12.14 -8.63
CA ALA A 237 10.17 -13.20 -7.68
C ALA A 237 10.07 -12.67 -6.25
N GLY A 238 11.03 -11.83 -5.83
CA GLY A 238 11.02 -11.22 -4.50
C GLY A 238 9.77 -10.38 -4.24
N LEU A 239 9.33 -9.63 -5.24
CA LEU A 239 8.09 -8.84 -5.18
C LEU A 239 6.85 -9.73 -4.98
N ILE A 240 6.71 -10.79 -5.77
CA ILE A 240 5.55 -11.71 -5.70
C ILE A 240 5.56 -12.47 -4.38
N VAL A 241 6.71 -12.99 -3.95
CA VAL A 241 6.86 -13.77 -2.72
C VAL A 241 6.58 -12.92 -1.48
N ASN A 242 7.01 -11.65 -1.47
CA ASN A 242 6.66 -10.72 -0.40
C ASN A 242 5.17 -10.37 -0.40
N ALA A 243 4.54 -10.25 -1.57
CA ALA A 243 3.10 -10.05 -1.66
C ALA A 243 2.31 -11.27 -1.16
N TYR A 244 2.76 -12.51 -1.44
CA TYR A 244 2.19 -13.73 -0.82
C TYR A 244 2.32 -13.73 0.70
N GLY A 245 3.42 -13.20 1.23
CA GLY A 245 3.61 -13.02 2.68
C GLY A 245 2.55 -12.14 3.35
N GLY A 246 1.82 -11.28 2.61
CA GLY A 246 0.69 -10.50 3.12
C GLY A 246 -0.46 -11.36 3.66
N GLY A 247 -0.62 -12.56 3.12
CA GLY A 247 -1.66 -13.51 3.51
C GLY A 247 -1.63 -13.96 4.99
N ARG A 248 -0.50 -13.73 5.69
CA ARG A 248 -0.33 -14.03 7.12
C ARG A 248 -1.08 -13.09 8.08
N TYR A 249 -1.50 -11.92 7.58
CA TYR A 249 -2.21 -10.94 8.39
C TYR A 249 -3.72 -11.25 8.40
N GLY A 250 -4.35 -11.11 9.56
CA GLY A 250 -5.78 -11.39 9.79
C GLY A 250 -6.70 -10.32 9.21
N ILE A 251 -6.53 -9.97 7.94
CA ILE A 251 -7.17 -8.81 7.28
C ILE A 251 -8.25 -9.19 6.27
N HIS A 252 -8.40 -10.48 5.99
CA HIS A 252 -9.20 -11.00 4.87
C HIS A 252 -10.67 -11.19 5.27
N PHE A 253 -11.32 -10.09 5.65
CA PHE A 253 -12.76 -10.07 5.99
C PHE A 253 -13.62 -10.09 4.73
N ARG A 254 -13.82 -11.27 4.15
CA ARG A 254 -14.67 -11.47 2.98
C ARG A 254 -16.15 -11.45 3.35
N ASP A 255 -16.95 -10.67 2.66
CA ASP A 255 -18.39 -10.66 2.81
C ASP A 255 -18.98 -11.98 2.30
N GLU A 256 -19.61 -12.74 3.19
CA GLU A 256 -20.18 -14.06 2.88
C GLU A 256 -21.35 -14.01 1.89
N THR A 257 -21.97 -12.84 1.70
CA THR A 257 -23.11 -12.68 0.79
C THR A 257 -22.67 -12.44 -0.65
N THR A 258 -21.57 -11.71 -0.83
CA THR A 258 -21.03 -11.35 -2.15
C THR A 258 -19.83 -12.19 -2.54
N GLN A 259 -19.18 -12.86 -1.58
CA GLN A 259 -17.92 -13.56 -1.73
C GLN A 259 -16.79 -12.65 -2.22
N ARG A 260 -16.86 -11.36 -1.89
CA ARG A 260 -15.88 -10.30 -2.22
C ARG A 260 -15.45 -9.56 -0.95
N PRO A 261 -14.39 -8.71 -0.98
CA PRO A 261 -14.16 -7.74 0.08
C PRO A 261 -15.42 -6.91 0.35
N LEU A 262 -15.61 -6.46 1.60
CA LEU A 262 -16.86 -5.80 1.98
C LEU A 262 -17.07 -4.46 1.28
N ARG A 263 -18.35 -4.13 1.04
CA ARG A 263 -18.79 -2.79 0.66
C ARG A 263 -19.04 -1.96 1.91
N PHE A 264 -18.56 -0.72 1.94
CA PHE A 264 -18.69 0.15 3.12
C PHE A 264 -20.15 0.47 3.40
N SER A 265 -20.91 0.75 2.35
CA SER A 265 -22.36 1.02 2.40
C SER A 265 -23.18 -0.12 3.02
N GLY A 266 -22.75 -1.37 2.87
CA GLY A 266 -23.42 -2.55 3.45
C GLY A 266 -23.22 -2.68 4.97
N TYR A 267 -22.18 -2.05 5.52
CA TYR A 267 -21.77 -2.22 6.91
C TYR A 267 -21.40 -0.88 7.58
N PRO A 268 -22.32 0.10 7.63
CA PRO A 268 -22.02 1.47 8.07
C PRO A 268 -21.48 1.54 9.51
N SER A 269 -22.00 0.74 10.43
CA SER A 269 -21.61 0.77 11.86
C SER A 269 -20.72 -0.40 12.31
N LEU A 270 -20.36 -1.32 11.40
CA LEU A 270 -19.55 -2.50 11.74
C LEU A 270 -18.10 -2.11 12.05
N VAL A 271 -17.57 -2.60 13.16
CA VAL A 271 -16.17 -2.45 13.53
C VAL A 271 -15.53 -3.82 13.68
N VAL A 272 -14.21 -3.92 13.44
CA VAL A 272 -13.50 -5.19 13.64
C VAL A 272 -13.57 -5.63 15.11
N GLY A 273 -13.88 -6.90 15.33
CA GLY A 273 -13.86 -7.56 16.63
C GLY A 273 -12.46 -8.01 17.06
N GLU A 274 -12.41 -8.78 18.14
CA GLU A 274 -11.16 -9.26 18.73
C GLU A 274 -10.63 -10.55 18.05
N GLY A 275 -9.33 -10.81 18.22
CA GLY A 275 -8.72 -12.11 17.85
C GLY A 275 -8.10 -12.21 16.45
N SER A 276 -8.20 -11.18 15.61
CA SER A 276 -7.64 -11.18 14.24
C SER A 276 -6.27 -10.49 14.11
N GLY A 277 -5.58 -10.25 15.23
CA GLY A 277 -4.25 -9.61 15.22
C GLY A 277 -4.25 -8.12 14.88
N ILE A 278 -5.40 -7.44 14.94
CA ILE A 278 -5.52 -6.02 14.60
C ILE A 278 -5.31 -5.16 15.85
N SER A 279 -4.29 -4.29 15.83
CA SER A 279 -3.94 -3.41 16.96
C SER A 279 -4.69 -2.08 16.93
N SER A 280 -5.02 -1.49 18.08
CA SER A 280 -5.64 -0.15 18.17
C SER A 280 -6.93 -0.01 17.34
N SER A 281 -7.87 -0.93 17.51
CA SER A 281 -9.19 -0.87 16.86
C SER A 281 -10.11 0.13 17.57
N GLY A 282 -11.02 0.74 16.80
CA GLY A 282 -12.03 1.67 17.30
C GLY A 282 -13.24 0.96 17.90
N ALA A 283 -14.33 1.70 18.07
CA ALA A 283 -15.57 1.23 18.68
C ALA A 283 -16.79 1.46 17.78
N SER A 284 -17.77 0.55 17.87
CA SER A 284 -19.06 0.67 17.21
C SER A 284 -20.07 1.36 18.12
N SER A 285 -20.71 2.43 17.63
CA SER A 285 -21.79 3.13 18.34
C SER A 285 -23.08 2.32 18.44
N THR A 286 -23.20 1.21 17.72
CA THR A 286 -24.37 0.32 17.74
C THR A 286 -24.00 -1.06 18.29
N ASN A 287 -22.84 -1.21 18.93
CA ASN A 287 -22.33 -2.49 19.40
C ASN A 287 -22.24 -3.58 18.30
N SER A 288 -22.00 -3.18 17.04
CA SER A 288 -21.87 -4.11 15.91
C SER A 288 -20.39 -4.38 15.62
N TYR A 289 -19.96 -5.61 15.89
CA TYR A 289 -18.59 -6.07 15.67
C TYR A 289 -18.54 -7.30 14.76
N THR A 290 -17.43 -7.50 14.05
CA THR A 290 -17.15 -8.82 13.45
C THR A 290 -17.03 -9.85 14.57
N PRO A 291 -17.37 -11.14 14.33
CA PRO A 291 -17.27 -12.17 15.36
C PRO A 291 -15.86 -12.26 15.95
N ALA A 292 -15.78 -12.42 17.27
CA ALA A 292 -14.51 -12.63 17.96
C ALA A 292 -13.89 -13.96 17.51
N SER A 293 -12.59 -13.93 17.26
CA SER A 293 -11.85 -15.09 16.77
C SER A 293 -11.03 -15.76 17.85
N THR A 294 -10.82 -17.07 17.72
CA THR A 294 -10.00 -17.88 18.64
C THR A 294 -8.91 -18.66 17.88
N GLY A 295 -8.18 -19.53 18.59
CA GLY A 295 -7.08 -20.33 18.02
C GLY A 295 -5.77 -19.55 17.92
N THR A 296 -4.92 -19.94 16.98
CA THR A 296 -3.64 -19.27 16.74
C THR A 296 -3.89 -17.84 16.23
N PRO A 297 -3.33 -16.81 16.88
CA PRO A 297 -3.53 -15.43 16.45
C PRO A 297 -2.78 -15.15 15.14
N PRO A 298 -3.40 -14.40 14.20
CA PRO A 298 -2.69 -13.87 13.04
C PRO A 298 -1.53 -12.95 13.42
N ALA A 299 -0.64 -12.69 12.46
CA ALA A 299 0.40 -11.69 12.66
C ALA A 299 -0.19 -10.30 12.93
N THR A 300 0.45 -9.54 13.82
CA THR A 300 -0.01 -8.20 14.18
C THR A 300 -0.09 -7.27 12.97
N TRP A 301 -1.22 -6.59 12.84
CA TRP A 301 -1.44 -5.50 11.91
C TRP A 301 -1.58 -4.17 12.65
N ALA A 302 -0.83 -3.16 12.21
CA ALA A 302 -0.92 -1.80 12.72
C ALA A 302 -1.04 -0.79 11.58
N SER A 303 -2.14 -0.03 11.53
CA SER A 303 -2.38 0.97 10.48
C SER A 303 -1.27 2.05 10.43
N SER A 304 -0.56 2.26 11.53
CA SER A 304 0.56 3.21 11.60
C SER A 304 1.83 2.76 10.84
N HIS A 305 1.96 1.48 10.49
CA HIS A 305 3.17 0.90 9.87
C HIS A 305 2.88 -0.07 8.71
N HIS A 306 1.63 -0.12 8.24
CA HIS A 306 1.27 -1.14 7.28
C HIS A 306 1.84 -0.84 5.88
N PRO A 307 2.40 -1.85 5.20
CA PRO A 307 2.89 -1.72 3.83
C PRO A 307 1.74 -1.50 2.84
N SER A 308 2.10 -1.02 1.65
CA SER A 308 1.29 -1.23 0.44
C SER A 308 1.36 -2.73 0.11
N LEU A 309 0.26 -3.46 0.29
CA LEU A 309 0.19 -4.90 0.00
C LEU A 309 -0.54 -5.18 -1.31
N GLY A 310 0.03 -6.09 -2.10
CA GLY A 310 -0.56 -6.57 -3.34
C GLY A 310 -0.52 -5.59 -4.51
N PHE A 311 -0.41 -4.27 -4.28
CA PHE A 311 -0.60 -3.28 -5.34
C PHE A 311 0.39 -3.44 -6.50
N MET A 312 1.70 -3.42 -6.22
CA MET A 312 2.70 -3.58 -7.29
C MET A 312 2.66 -4.99 -7.90
N ALA A 313 2.45 -6.03 -7.07
CA ALA A 313 2.26 -7.40 -7.53
C ALA A 313 1.08 -7.53 -8.48
N TYR A 314 0.00 -6.80 -8.24
CA TYR A 314 -1.13 -6.73 -9.15
C TYR A 314 -0.76 -6.03 -10.45
N LEU A 315 -0.11 -4.86 -10.39
CA LEU A 315 0.28 -4.12 -11.61
C LEU A 315 1.17 -4.94 -12.55
N VAL A 316 2.06 -5.79 -12.01
CA VAL A 316 3.01 -6.58 -12.82
C VAL A 316 2.48 -7.97 -13.21
N THR A 317 1.44 -8.47 -12.56
CA THR A 317 0.93 -9.83 -12.85
C THR A 317 -0.49 -9.85 -13.38
N GLY A 318 -1.27 -8.81 -13.11
CA GLY A 318 -2.72 -8.77 -13.32
C GLY A 318 -3.49 -9.84 -12.53
N ARG A 319 -2.94 -10.44 -11.46
CA ARG A 319 -3.65 -11.51 -10.71
C ARG A 319 -4.75 -10.98 -9.80
N TRP A 320 -5.88 -11.68 -9.81
CA TRP A 320 -7.02 -11.43 -8.91
C TRP A 320 -6.58 -11.46 -7.45
N TYR A 321 -5.76 -12.45 -7.08
CA TYR A 321 -5.27 -12.61 -5.71
C TYR A 321 -4.66 -11.31 -5.17
N PHE A 322 -3.78 -10.68 -5.93
CA PHE A 322 -3.11 -9.45 -5.51
C PHE A 322 -4.01 -8.22 -5.57
N MET A 323 -4.93 -8.15 -6.52
CA MET A 323 -5.95 -7.10 -6.57
C MET A 323 -6.81 -7.13 -5.30
N GLU A 324 -7.32 -8.31 -4.93
CA GLU A 324 -8.08 -8.47 -3.69
C GLU A 324 -7.25 -8.18 -2.45
N GLU A 325 -5.94 -8.46 -2.44
CA GLU A 325 -5.07 -8.13 -1.31
C GLU A 325 -5.09 -6.62 -1.04
N THR A 326 -4.98 -5.81 -2.10
CA THR A 326 -5.07 -4.34 -2.00
C THR A 326 -6.46 -3.90 -1.51
N GLN A 327 -7.53 -4.54 -1.99
CA GLN A 327 -8.89 -4.27 -1.51
C GLN A 327 -9.07 -4.63 -0.03
N PHE A 328 -8.55 -5.78 0.42
CA PHE A 328 -8.64 -6.19 1.82
C PHE A 328 -7.95 -5.20 2.75
N VAL A 329 -6.79 -4.66 2.37
CA VAL A 329 -6.13 -3.59 3.13
C VAL A 329 -7.03 -2.35 3.28
N ALA A 330 -7.68 -1.90 2.20
CA ALA A 330 -8.60 -0.75 2.24
C ALA A 330 -9.82 -1.04 3.13
N THR A 331 -10.43 -2.22 3.00
CA THR A 331 -11.61 -2.60 3.79
C THR A 331 -11.31 -2.82 5.27
N LEU A 332 -10.13 -3.32 5.61
CA LEU A 332 -9.68 -3.39 7.00
C LEU A 332 -9.49 -1.99 7.59
N ASN A 333 -8.85 -1.08 6.86
CA ASN A 333 -8.66 0.29 7.35
C ASN A 333 -10.00 0.96 7.65
N TYR A 334 -11.05 0.66 6.87
CA TYR A 334 -12.42 1.03 7.19
C TYR A 334 -12.93 0.36 8.48
N LEU A 335 -12.90 -0.98 8.57
CA LEU A 335 -13.44 -1.74 9.71
C LEU A 335 -12.76 -1.41 11.04
N LYS A 336 -11.46 -1.13 11.02
CA LYS A 336 -10.66 -0.84 12.21
C LYS A 336 -11.06 0.47 12.88
N ASN A 337 -11.63 1.43 12.15
CA ASN A 337 -11.94 2.74 12.68
C ASN A 337 -13.33 2.76 13.34
N SER A 338 -13.45 3.54 14.42
CA SER A 338 -14.74 3.82 15.06
C SER A 338 -15.72 4.37 14.05
N ASN A 339 -16.94 3.81 13.97
CA ASN A 339 -17.88 4.18 12.92
C ASN A 339 -18.27 5.67 12.97
N THR A 340 -18.34 6.26 14.16
CA THR A 340 -18.64 7.69 14.33
C THR A 340 -17.53 8.58 13.77
N THR A 341 -16.26 8.26 14.02
CA THR A 341 -15.12 9.03 13.49
C THR A 341 -14.99 8.92 11.98
N ARG A 342 -15.25 7.73 11.41
CA ARG A 342 -15.23 7.53 9.95
C ARG A 342 -16.52 7.94 9.23
N LEU A 343 -17.45 8.60 9.94
CA LEU A 343 -18.75 9.02 9.43
C LEU A 343 -19.52 7.88 8.73
N ASN A 344 -19.56 6.73 9.42
CA ASN A 344 -20.18 5.50 8.96
C ASN A 344 -19.64 5.07 7.59
N ALA A 345 -20.52 4.83 6.61
CA ALA A 345 -20.17 4.32 5.29
C ALA A 345 -19.24 5.26 4.48
N GLN A 346 -19.09 6.54 4.86
CA GLN A 346 -18.16 7.44 4.18
C GLN A 346 -16.71 6.99 4.31
N GLY A 347 -16.33 6.32 5.41
CA GLY A 347 -14.99 5.78 5.59
C GLY A 347 -13.91 6.85 5.74
N ILE A 348 -14.18 7.92 6.49
CA ILE A 348 -13.20 9.01 6.71
C ILE A 348 -12.03 8.54 7.57
N PHE A 349 -10.81 8.83 7.14
CA PHE A 349 -9.56 8.61 7.87
C PHE A 349 -9.02 9.94 8.41
N GLN A 350 -9.41 10.27 9.63
CA GLN A 350 -8.95 11.48 10.31
C GLN A 350 -7.52 11.32 10.82
N SER A 351 -6.70 12.37 10.72
CA SER A 351 -5.33 12.41 11.24
C SER A 351 -5.27 12.44 12.78
N SER A 352 -6.35 12.85 13.42
CA SER A 352 -6.39 13.18 14.85
C SER A 352 -7.41 12.39 15.67
N ALA A 353 -8.01 11.33 15.12
CA ALA A 353 -9.09 10.62 15.79
C ALA A 353 -9.23 9.17 15.32
N GLY A 354 -9.97 8.39 16.10
CA GLY A 354 -10.28 7.00 15.80
C GLY A 354 -9.06 6.10 15.98
N ALA A 355 -8.90 5.16 15.07
CA ALA A 355 -7.84 4.15 15.13
C ALA A 355 -6.53 4.61 14.44
N ASN A 356 -6.41 5.91 14.14
CA ASN A 356 -5.37 6.47 13.30
C ASN A 356 -4.63 7.62 14.00
N THR A 357 -3.30 7.50 14.04
CA THR A 357 -2.39 8.65 14.15
C THR A 357 -2.28 9.34 12.78
N THR A 358 -1.65 10.52 12.71
CA THR A 358 -1.39 11.25 11.45
C THR A 358 -0.82 10.33 10.36
N ARG A 359 0.20 9.52 10.67
CA ARG A 359 0.77 8.54 9.73
C ARG A 359 -0.15 7.37 9.42
N GLY A 360 -0.96 6.93 10.37
CA GLY A 360 -1.94 5.86 10.15
C GLY A 360 -2.99 6.26 9.13
N ALA A 361 -3.49 7.50 9.24
CA ALA A 361 -4.39 8.08 8.26
C ALA A 361 -3.71 8.24 6.89
N ALA A 362 -2.41 8.60 6.84
CA ALA A 362 -1.64 8.68 5.59
C ALA A 362 -1.61 7.33 4.84
N TRP A 363 -1.26 6.25 5.54
CA TRP A 363 -1.20 4.91 4.93
C TRP A 363 -2.58 4.34 4.57
N ALA A 364 -3.61 4.69 5.34
CA ALA A 364 -4.98 4.35 5.01
C ALA A 364 -5.43 5.04 3.70
N ILE A 365 -5.15 6.34 3.54
CA ILE A 365 -5.44 7.09 2.30
C ILE A 365 -4.66 6.54 1.12
N ARG A 366 -3.35 6.28 1.27
CA ARG A 366 -2.52 5.64 0.23
C ARG A 366 -3.18 4.35 -0.27
N SER A 367 -3.58 3.48 0.66
CA SER A 367 -4.07 2.16 0.31
C SER A 367 -5.50 2.19 -0.23
N LEU A 368 -6.32 3.16 0.19
CA LEU A 368 -7.63 3.44 -0.41
C LEU A 368 -7.50 3.91 -1.87
N ALA A 369 -6.57 4.83 -2.15
CA ALA A 369 -6.30 5.28 -3.51
C ALA A 369 -5.78 4.15 -4.39
N GLN A 370 -4.89 3.31 -3.86
CA GLN A 370 -4.41 2.09 -4.53
C GLN A 370 -5.55 1.11 -4.82
N ALA A 371 -6.45 0.85 -3.86
CA ALA A 371 -7.60 -0.02 -4.09
C ALA A 371 -8.56 0.54 -5.16
N ALA A 372 -8.81 1.84 -5.14
CA ALA A 372 -9.65 2.50 -6.16
C ALA A 372 -9.06 2.37 -7.57
N CYS A 373 -7.73 2.49 -7.72
CA CYS A 373 -7.06 2.39 -9.02
C CYS A 373 -6.82 0.93 -9.45
N ALA A 374 -6.61 0.01 -8.51
CA ALA A 374 -6.40 -1.41 -8.80
C ALA A 374 -7.70 -2.14 -9.17
N THR A 375 -8.84 -1.68 -8.64
CA THR A 375 -10.14 -2.28 -8.93
C THR A 375 -10.57 -1.97 -10.37
N PRO A 376 -10.86 -2.97 -11.23
CA PRO A 376 -11.18 -2.72 -12.64
C PRO A 376 -12.39 -1.80 -12.85
N ASP A 377 -12.41 -1.08 -13.97
CA ASP A 377 -13.53 -0.19 -14.33
C ASP A 377 -14.89 -0.92 -14.36
N GLY A 378 -14.89 -2.18 -14.80
CA GLY A 378 -16.09 -3.02 -14.86
C GLY A 378 -16.61 -3.48 -13.49
N ASP A 379 -15.80 -3.44 -12.43
CA ASP A 379 -16.22 -3.76 -11.07
C ASP A 379 -16.84 -2.52 -10.42
N THR A 380 -18.03 -2.16 -10.88
CA THR A 380 -18.77 -1.00 -10.38
C THR A 380 -19.19 -1.13 -8.92
N ALA A 381 -19.26 -2.35 -8.37
CA ALA A 381 -19.69 -2.57 -6.99
C ALA A 381 -18.63 -2.11 -6.00
N LEU A 382 -17.38 -2.57 -6.13
CA LEU A 382 -16.31 -2.19 -5.21
C LEU A 382 -15.58 -0.91 -5.62
N ARG A 383 -15.41 -0.67 -6.93
CA ARG A 383 -14.73 0.54 -7.40
C ARG A 383 -15.48 1.79 -6.95
N HIS A 384 -16.82 1.80 -7.05
CA HIS A 384 -17.61 2.94 -6.58
C HIS A 384 -17.51 3.15 -5.07
N GLU A 385 -17.43 2.08 -4.25
CA GLU A 385 -17.27 2.22 -2.80
C GLU A 385 -15.94 2.89 -2.45
N PHE A 386 -14.84 2.44 -3.07
CA PHE A 386 -13.53 3.02 -2.81
C PHE A 386 -13.40 4.45 -3.33
N LEU A 387 -13.95 4.74 -4.53
CA LEU A 387 -13.97 6.11 -5.07
C LEU A 387 -14.85 7.03 -4.23
N ALA A 388 -16.03 6.59 -3.80
CA ALA A 388 -16.91 7.40 -2.95
C ALA A 388 -16.26 7.70 -1.58
N SER A 389 -15.58 6.73 -0.99
CA SER A 389 -14.86 6.96 0.26
C SER A 389 -13.65 7.87 0.08
N LEU A 390 -12.89 7.72 -1.02
CA LEU A 390 -11.78 8.62 -1.34
C LEU A 390 -12.28 10.05 -1.55
N GLN A 391 -13.36 10.22 -2.30
CA GLN A 391 -14.04 11.50 -2.47
C GLN A 391 -14.46 12.09 -1.12
N ALA A 392 -15.10 11.31 -0.25
CA ALA A 392 -15.55 11.78 1.05
C ALA A 392 -14.36 12.24 1.93
N ASN A 393 -13.24 11.53 1.88
CA ASN A 393 -12.00 11.91 2.57
C ASN A 393 -11.43 13.24 2.04
N ILE A 394 -11.45 13.45 0.72
CA ILE A 394 -11.01 14.70 0.09
C ILE A 394 -11.93 15.85 0.51
N ASP A 395 -13.25 15.66 0.38
CA ASP A 395 -14.25 16.68 0.69
C ASP A 395 -14.21 17.06 2.18
N TRP A 396 -14.04 16.08 3.09
CA TRP A 396 -13.92 16.32 4.52
C TRP A 396 -12.68 17.14 4.87
N ASN A 397 -11.51 16.78 4.30
CA ASN A 397 -10.27 17.51 4.54
C ASN A 397 -10.32 18.92 3.96
N HIS A 398 -10.85 19.07 2.73
CA HIS A 398 -11.03 20.37 2.10
C HIS A 398 -11.96 21.27 2.91
N ALA A 399 -13.12 20.75 3.33
CA ALA A 399 -14.07 21.50 4.14
C ALA A 399 -13.44 22.00 5.45
N ARG A 400 -12.66 21.14 6.11
CA ARG A 400 -12.02 21.46 7.40
C ARG A 400 -10.88 22.46 7.27
N TYR A 401 -10.02 22.31 6.27
CA TYR A 401 -8.73 23.01 6.22
C TYR A 401 -8.61 24.09 5.15
N VAL A 402 -9.51 24.10 4.16
CA VAL A 402 -9.44 25.01 2.99
C VAL A 402 -10.70 25.87 2.86
N ALA A 403 -11.88 25.29 2.96
CA ALA A 403 -13.15 26.01 2.79
C ALA A 403 -13.45 26.99 3.95
N GLN A 404 -12.69 26.91 5.03
CA GLN A 404 -12.67 27.86 6.13
C GLN A 404 -11.23 28.28 6.43
N ARG A 405 -11.05 29.43 7.09
CA ARG A 405 -9.73 29.82 7.60
C ARG A 405 -9.26 28.76 8.59
N ASN A 406 -8.08 28.21 8.38
CA ASN A 406 -7.43 27.27 9.29
C ASN A 406 -5.93 27.56 9.33
N ASN A 407 -5.14 26.66 9.92
CA ASN A 407 -3.69 26.78 10.04
C ASN A 407 -3.06 27.18 8.68
N PRO A 408 -2.42 28.36 8.58
CA PRO A 408 -1.95 28.88 7.29
C PRO A 408 -0.75 28.10 6.72
N TYR A 409 -0.12 27.26 7.55
CA TYR A 409 1.11 26.54 7.27
C TYR A 409 0.89 25.11 6.76
N GLY A 410 -0.36 24.68 6.56
CA GLY A 410 -0.65 23.36 5.97
C GLY A 410 -0.50 22.19 6.94
N TRP A 411 -0.59 22.42 8.24
CA TRP A 411 -0.61 21.35 9.24
C TRP A 411 -2.04 20.87 9.46
N VAL A 412 -2.30 19.59 9.14
CA VAL A 412 -3.55 18.95 9.61
C VAL A 412 -3.44 18.74 11.11
N GLN A 413 -4.58 18.68 11.80
CA GLN A 413 -4.58 18.45 13.24
C GLN A 413 -3.80 17.17 13.58
N PRO A 414 -2.77 17.27 14.44
CA PRO A 414 -2.07 16.11 14.99
C PRO A 414 -2.97 15.25 15.88
N TYR A 415 -2.61 13.99 16.09
CA TYR A 415 -3.33 13.11 17.03
C TYR A 415 -3.21 13.56 18.48
N SER A 416 -2.06 14.09 18.86
CA SER A 416 -1.80 14.63 20.18
C SER A 416 -0.70 15.67 20.09
N ASP A 417 -0.50 16.43 21.17
CA ASP A 417 0.70 17.22 21.33
C ASP A 417 1.88 16.28 21.56
N TYR A 418 2.91 16.36 20.72
CA TYR A 418 3.99 15.39 20.70
C TYR A 418 4.97 15.55 21.88
N THR A 419 5.07 16.76 22.45
CA THR A 419 5.88 17.03 23.65
C THR A 419 5.05 17.00 24.94
N GLY A 420 3.74 16.78 24.82
CA GLY A 420 2.78 16.82 25.93
C GLY A 420 2.34 18.25 26.24
N VAL A 421 1.42 18.37 27.21
CA VAL A 421 0.85 19.68 27.60
C VAL A 421 1.70 20.31 28.71
N GLY A 422 1.88 21.64 28.68
CA GLY A 422 2.47 22.43 29.76
C GLY A 422 3.72 23.23 29.37
N ASP A 423 4.20 23.13 28.13
CA ASP A 423 5.28 23.95 27.60
C ASP A 423 4.79 25.19 26.83
N GLY A 424 3.46 25.29 26.61
CA GLY A 424 2.80 26.44 25.99
C GLY A 424 2.90 26.48 24.47
N ILE A 425 3.37 25.42 23.82
CA ILE A 425 3.59 25.33 22.38
C ILE A 425 3.19 23.93 21.89
N TYR A 426 2.24 23.85 20.95
CA TYR A 426 1.88 22.57 20.37
C TYR A 426 2.98 22.04 19.43
N PHE A 427 3.49 20.84 19.70
CA PHE A 427 4.43 20.15 18.81
C PHE A 427 3.80 18.98 18.06
N GLU A 428 4.30 18.73 16.86
CA GLU A 428 3.98 17.53 16.08
C GLU A 428 5.25 16.84 15.58
N ALA A 429 5.20 15.51 15.48
CA ALA A 429 6.19 14.74 14.75
C ALA A 429 6.05 14.98 13.24
N THR A 430 6.82 15.92 12.70
CA THR A 430 6.60 16.45 11.33
C THR A 430 6.74 15.41 10.23
N TRP A 431 7.51 14.34 10.44
CA TRP A 431 7.64 13.26 9.46
C TRP A 431 6.30 12.54 9.22
N MET A 432 5.37 12.54 10.19
CA MET A 432 4.01 12.02 9.98
C MET A 432 3.20 12.91 9.04
N GLN A 433 3.38 14.24 9.15
CA GLN A 433 2.75 15.23 8.27
C GLN A 433 3.31 15.14 6.84
N ASP A 434 4.59 14.79 6.71
CA ASP A 434 5.22 14.52 5.42
C ASP A 434 4.64 13.27 4.76
N PHE A 435 4.41 12.19 5.51
CA PHE A 435 3.72 11.01 5.00
C PHE A 435 2.29 11.33 4.55
N TYR A 436 1.56 12.13 5.31
CA TYR A 436 0.21 12.56 4.96
C TYR A 436 0.20 13.38 3.66
N THR A 437 1.13 14.33 3.54
CA THR A 437 1.33 15.14 2.33
C THR A 437 1.68 14.23 1.14
N ALA A 438 2.63 13.32 1.32
CA ALA A 438 3.05 12.38 0.27
C ALA A 438 1.93 11.43 -0.17
N ALA A 439 1.08 10.95 0.75
CA ALA A 439 -0.04 10.07 0.43
C ALA A 439 -1.09 10.76 -0.45
N PHE A 440 -1.47 12.00 -0.14
CA PHE A 440 -2.38 12.79 -0.99
C PHE A 440 -1.72 13.22 -2.30
N GLY A 441 -0.44 13.58 -2.27
CA GLY A 441 0.34 13.90 -3.47
C GLY A 441 0.41 12.71 -4.43
N TYR A 442 0.63 11.51 -3.89
CA TYR A 442 0.61 10.28 -4.65
C TYR A 442 -0.80 9.95 -5.18
N ALA A 443 -1.83 10.01 -4.33
CA ALA A 443 -3.22 9.80 -4.77
C ALA A 443 -3.61 10.75 -5.90
N LYS A 444 -3.17 12.01 -5.87
CA LYS A 444 -3.36 12.96 -6.98
C LYS A 444 -2.60 12.56 -8.24
N ALA A 445 -1.39 12.02 -8.12
CA ALA A 445 -0.57 11.58 -9.27
C ALA A 445 -1.12 10.30 -9.93
N MET A 446 -1.84 9.46 -9.18
CA MET A 446 -2.48 8.25 -9.71
C MET A 446 -3.73 8.54 -10.56
N GLU A 447 -4.26 9.76 -10.49
CA GLU A 447 -5.46 10.22 -11.22
C GLU A 447 -6.66 9.24 -11.08
N PRO A 448 -7.09 8.90 -9.84
CA PRO A 448 -8.29 8.11 -9.64
C PRO A 448 -9.48 8.80 -10.31
N ALA A 449 -10.43 7.99 -10.82
CA ALA A 449 -11.61 8.45 -11.57
C ALA A 449 -12.63 9.19 -10.68
N LEU A 450 -12.22 10.32 -10.11
CA LEU A 450 -12.99 11.19 -9.24
C LEU A 450 -13.81 12.19 -10.07
N PRO A 451 -14.98 12.63 -9.56
CA PRO A 451 -15.70 13.76 -10.15
C PRO A 451 -14.83 15.02 -10.21
N GLY A 452 -14.99 15.84 -11.26
CA GLY A 452 -14.16 17.03 -11.47
C GLY A 452 -14.09 17.98 -10.28
N ALA A 453 -15.21 18.19 -9.57
CA ALA A 453 -15.25 19.02 -8.36
C ALA A 453 -14.39 18.45 -7.22
N SER A 454 -14.38 17.13 -7.04
CA SER A 454 -13.55 16.46 -6.04
C SER A 454 -12.08 16.45 -6.44
N SER A 455 -11.76 16.29 -7.72
CA SER A 455 -10.39 16.45 -8.25
C SER A 455 -9.85 17.88 -8.04
N GLN A 456 -10.71 18.89 -8.18
CA GLN A 456 -10.36 20.27 -7.86
C GLN A 456 -10.11 20.45 -6.36
N ARG A 457 -11.00 19.95 -5.49
CA ARG A 457 -10.80 20.00 -4.03
C ARG A 457 -9.55 19.26 -3.57
N LEU A 458 -9.21 18.13 -4.21
CA LEU A 458 -7.96 17.42 -3.97
C LEU A 458 -6.76 18.31 -4.30
N THR A 459 -6.82 19.04 -5.42
CA THR A 459 -5.77 19.97 -5.83
C THR A 459 -5.61 21.11 -4.82
N GLU A 460 -6.72 21.72 -4.40
CA GLU A 460 -6.72 22.83 -3.43
C GLU A 460 -6.25 22.38 -2.04
N PHE A 461 -6.74 21.22 -1.57
CA PHE A 461 -6.31 20.62 -0.31
C PHE A 461 -4.83 20.24 -0.34
N PHE A 462 -4.36 19.60 -1.41
CA PHE A 462 -2.94 19.24 -1.53
C PHE A 462 -2.05 20.50 -1.56
N ALA A 463 -2.44 21.55 -2.29
CA ALA A 463 -1.69 22.81 -2.31
C ALA A 463 -1.63 23.47 -0.93
N TRP A 464 -2.72 23.44 -0.16
CA TRP A 464 -2.71 23.90 1.24
C TRP A 464 -1.81 23.02 2.13
N LYS A 465 -1.96 21.69 2.06
CA LYS A 465 -1.20 20.74 2.87
C LYS A 465 0.31 20.83 2.59
N ALA A 466 0.69 21.00 1.33
CA ALA A 466 2.08 21.09 0.90
C ALA A 466 2.79 22.36 1.40
N ARG A 467 2.06 23.38 1.86
CA ARG A 467 2.67 24.56 2.51
C ARG A 467 3.59 24.17 3.66
N SER A 468 3.31 23.06 4.35
CA SER A 468 4.10 22.63 5.49
C SER A 468 5.51 22.20 5.11
N ILE A 469 5.67 21.55 3.96
CA ILE A 469 6.99 21.14 3.47
C ILE A 469 7.68 22.25 2.69
N VAL A 470 6.92 23.02 1.88
CA VAL A 470 7.46 24.15 1.11
C VAL A 470 8.01 25.23 2.04
N GLY A 471 7.27 25.58 3.10
CA GLY A 471 7.66 26.64 4.02
C GLY A 471 8.81 26.27 4.95
N ARG A 472 8.93 25.00 5.37
CA ARG A 472 10.10 24.51 6.11
C ARG A 472 11.39 24.55 5.29
N LEU A 473 11.27 24.41 3.98
CA LEU A 473 12.37 24.58 3.02
C LEU A 473 12.50 26.06 2.58
N GLY A 474 12.34 26.97 3.53
CA GLY A 474 12.36 28.42 3.35
C GLY A 474 13.77 29.02 3.20
N GLY A 475 13.85 30.36 3.21
CA GLY A 475 15.09 31.12 3.05
C GLY A 475 15.81 31.43 4.37
N GLY A 476 16.75 32.37 4.28
CA GLY A 476 17.52 32.88 5.42
C GLY A 476 16.95 34.15 6.04
N ALA A 477 15.78 34.64 5.62
CA ALA A 477 15.20 35.82 6.25
C ALA A 477 14.76 35.51 7.70
N PRO A 478 14.75 36.50 8.62
CA PRO A 478 14.28 36.29 9.99
C PRO A 478 12.85 35.76 10.11
N THR A 479 12.02 35.97 9.08
CA THR A 479 10.63 35.50 8.99
C THR A 479 10.47 34.12 8.37
N ASP A 480 11.56 33.52 7.86
CA ASP A 480 11.57 32.22 7.18
C ASP A 480 12.00 31.08 8.11
N TYR A 481 11.64 29.85 7.76
CA TYR A 481 12.22 28.65 8.34
C TYR A 481 13.45 28.28 7.51
N LEU A 482 14.60 28.13 8.14
CA LEU A 482 15.84 27.84 7.42
C LEU A 482 15.80 26.44 6.82
N TYR A 483 15.92 26.34 5.49
CA TYR A 483 15.84 25.06 4.79
C TYR A 483 16.78 24.00 5.36
N ALA A 484 17.97 24.37 5.82
CA ALA A 484 18.99 23.45 6.30
C ALA A 484 18.58 22.64 7.55
N ASP A 485 17.54 23.06 8.25
CA ASP A 485 17.02 22.42 9.46
C ASP A 485 15.60 21.90 9.26
N ALA A 486 15.10 21.81 8.02
CA ALA A 486 13.72 21.44 7.73
C ALA A 486 13.31 20.08 8.31
N ALA A 487 14.26 19.14 8.44
CA ALA A 487 14.02 17.76 8.83
C ALA A 487 14.00 17.50 10.35
N GLN A 488 13.60 18.47 11.18
CA GLN A 488 13.48 18.23 12.63
C GLN A 488 12.55 17.06 12.94
N TYR A 489 12.80 16.37 14.05
CA TYR A 489 11.92 15.29 14.49
C TYR A 489 10.53 15.83 14.91
N THR A 490 10.53 16.87 15.74
CA THR A 490 9.35 17.60 16.20
C THR A 490 9.43 19.05 15.77
N ILE A 491 8.28 19.64 15.44
CA ILE A 491 8.16 21.05 15.02
C ILE A 491 7.00 21.70 15.76
N ALA A 492 7.19 22.96 16.18
CA ALA A 492 6.16 23.79 16.77
C ALA A 492 5.11 24.17 15.71
N VAL A 493 3.87 23.70 15.86
CA VAL A 493 2.78 23.92 14.89
C VAL A 493 1.75 24.95 15.34
N ALA A 494 1.74 25.29 16.64
CA ALA A 494 0.96 26.40 17.21
C ALA A 494 1.62 26.98 18.47
N PRO A 495 1.44 28.29 18.78
CA PRO A 495 2.03 28.95 19.94
C PRO A 495 1.19 28.78 21.22
N THR A 496 0.53 27.63 21.36
CA THR A 496 -0.30 27.24 22.52
C THR A 496 -0.48 25.73 22.49
N ASP A 497 -0.71 25.09 23.64
CA ASP A 497 -1.04 23.66 23.74
C ASP A 497 -2.48 23.32 23.35
N THR A 498 -3.33 24.34 23.11
CA THR A 498 -4.77 24.16 22.85
C THR A 498 -5.26 24.89 21.59
N PRO A 499 -4.60 24.74 20.43
CA PRO A 499 -5.03 25.40 19.20
C PRO A 499 -6.34 24.79 18.67
N ASP A 500 -7.24 25.63 18.17
CA ASP A 500 -8.47 25.15 17.55
C ASP A 500 -8.26 24.87 16.05
N PHE A 501 -8.00 23.59 15.73
CA PHE A 501 -8.00 23.07 14.35
C PHE A 501 -9.41 22.76 13.80
N VAL A 502 -10.43 22.66 14.66
CA VAL A 502 -11.79 22.27 14.27
C VAL A 502 -12.49 23.41 13.56
N THR A 503 -12.52 24.58 14.19
CA THR A 503 -13.06 25.81 13.57
C THR A 503 -11.97 26.61 12.87
N GLY A 504 -10.70 26.30 13.14
CA GLY A 504 -9.54 26.90 12.49
C GLY A 504 -9.14 28.26 13.08
N THR A 505 -9.74 28.68 14.20
CA THR A 505 -9.46 29.97 14.86
C THR A 505 -8.05 30.06 15.46
N GLY A 506 -7.33 28.95 15.63
CA GLY A 506 -5.96 28.93 16.14
C GLY A 506 -5.89 29.16 17.66
N PRO A 507 -4.92 29.94 18.18
CA PRO A 507 -3.96 30.78 17.47
C PRO A 507 -2.91 30.00 16.67
N TRP A 508 -2.35 30.67 15.65
CA TRP A 508 -1.26 30.15 14.80
C TRP A 508 -0.05 31.07 14.91
N HIS A 509 1.15 30.54 14.68
CA HIS A 509 2.37 31.34 14.61
C HIS A 509 2.25 32.47 13.59
N ALA A 510 2.95 33.59 13.81
CA ALA A 510 2.86 34.76 12.94
C ALA A 510 3.60 34.58 11.60
N ASN A 511 4.71 33.84 11.63
CA ASN A 511 5.49 33.48 10.43
C ASN A 511 6.34 32.23 10.68
N TRP A 512 7.00 31.75 9.62
CA TRP A 512 7.90 30.60 9.67
C TRP A 512 9.12 30.79 10.58
N GLY A 513 9.61 32.02 10.73
CA GLY A 513 10.69 32.37 11.65
C GLY A 513 10.31 32.16 13.11
N THR A 514 9.07 32.45 13.48
CA THR A 514 8.56 32.13 14.83
C THR A 514 8.42 30.63 15.06
N ILE A 515 8.00 29.86 14.05
CA ILE A 515 7.99 28.39 14.11
C ILE A 515 9.41 27.85 14.31
N TYR A 516 10.39 28.38 13.57
CA TYR A 516 11.80 28.01 13.70
C TYR A 516 12.33 28.32 15.10
N ALA A 517 12.05 29.53 15.62
CA ALA A 517 12.48 29.96 16.94
C ALA A 517 11.92 29.06 18.06
N ASP A 518 10.64 28.70 17.98
CA ASP A 518 10.02 27.83 18.97
C ASP A 518 10.50 26.39 18.85
N THR A 519 10.82 25.93 17.64
CA THR A 519 11.32 24.58 17.38
C THR A 519 12.76 24.40 17.85
N LEU A 520 13.67 25.32 17.49
CA LEU A 520 15.10 25.20 17.78
C LEU A 520 15.57 26.02 18.98
N LYS A 521 14.67 26.76 19.61
CA LYS A 521 14.98 27.68 20.72
C LYS A 521 16.02 28.74 20.36
N ALA A 522 16.07 29.13 19.08
CA ALA A 522 16.95 30.15 18.53
C ALA A 522 16.37 30.75 17.23
N PRO A 523 16.58 32.05 16.93
CA PRO A 523 16.12 32.65 15.68
C PRO A 523 16.84 32.06 14.45
N ASN A 524 16.24 32.20 13.27
CA ASN A 524 16.86 31.79 12.00
C ASN A 524 18.23 32.49 11.83
N PRO A 525 19.36 31.74 11.77
CA PRO A 525 20.70 32.32 11.66
C PRO A 525 21.01 32.87 10.26
N GLY A 526 20.08 32.73 9.31
CA GLY A 526 20.12 33.27 7.95
C GLY A 526 21.04 32.56 6.97
N THR A 527 21.97 31.74 7.45
CA THR A 527 22.91 30.97 6.63
C THR A 527 23.12 29.57 7.18
N ALA A 528 23.47 28.63 6.31
CA ALA A 528 23.87 27.28 6.69
C ALA A 528 24.92 26.70 5.72
N PRO A 529 25.86 25.88 6.21
CA PRO A 529 26.89 25.27 5.36
C PRO A 529 26.36 24.12 4.49
N GLY A 530 25.17 23.59 4.79
CA GLY A 530 24.53 22.45 4.14
C GLY A 530 23.34 21.95 4.96
N LEU A 531 22.75 20.81 4.57
CA LEU A 531 21.68 20.15 5.34
C LEU A 531 22.22 19.61 6.68
N ARG A 532 21.45 19.73 7.76
CA ARG A 532 21.89 19.41 9.13
C ARG A 532 20.95 18.46 9.87
N GLY A 533 21.49 17.85 10.92
CA GLY A 533 20.74 17.08 11.92
C GLY A 533 20.01 15.87 11.36
N ALA A 534 19.01 15.41 12.11
CA ALA A 534 17.99 14.48 11.62
C ALA A 534 18.50 13.13 11.08
N TYR A 535 19.68 12.66 11.51
CA TYR A 535 20.36 11.46 10.99
C TYR A 535 20.86 11.57 9.53
N PHE A 536 21.02 12.79 9.01
CA PHE A 536 21.69 13.02 7.74
C PHE A 536 23.11 12.38 7.71
N PRO A 537 23.56 11.74 6.61
CA PRO A 537 22.93 11.61 5.29
C PRO A 537 22.18 10.28 5.06
N ASP A 538 21.73 9.59 6.11
CA ASP A 538 21.04 8.30 5.95
C ASP A 538 19.77 8.48 5.09
N ALA A 539 19.54 7.63 4.09
CA ALA A 539 18.33 7.71 3.26
C ALA A 539 17.05 7.38 4.03
N THR A 540 17.15 6.75 5.20
CA THR A 540 16.04 6.44 6.13
C THR A 540 15.79 7.54 7.17
N SER A 541 16.59 8.60 7.13
CA SER A 541 16.46 9.80 7.97
C SER A 541 15.16 10.59 7.73
N TYR A 542 14.93 11.62 8.55
CA TYR A 542 13.80 12.55 8.31
C TYR A 542 13.98 13.38 7.03
N TRP A 543 15.21 13.51 6.51
CA TRP A 543 15.45 14.04 5.16
C TRP A 543 14.93 13.09 4.08
N GLY A 544 15.07 11.78 4.28
CA GLY A 544 14.40 10.78 3.47
C GLY A 544 12.88 10.89 3.59
N ASN A 545 12.34 10.92 4.80
CA ASN A 545 10.88 10.94 5.00
C ASN A 545 10.18 12.13 4.35
N LEU A 546 10.80 13.32 4.33
CA LEU A 546 10.23 14.52 3.69
C LEU A 546 10.36 14.54 2.16
N GLN A 547 11.26 13.73 1.59
CA GLN A 547 11.59 13.74 0.16
C GLN A 547 10.36 13.48 -0.74
N PRO A 548 9.48 12.49 -0.46
CA PRO A 548 8.26 12.32 -1.24
C PRO A 548 7.29 13.50 -1.16
N ALA A 549 7.17 14.17 -0.01
CA ALA A 549 6.25 15.29 0.16
C ALA A 549 6.65 16.48 -0.73
N ILE A 550 7.93 16.87 -0.70
CA ILE A 550 8.43 17.95 -1.56
C ILE A 550 8.45 17.53 -3.04
N ALA A 551 8.73 16.26 -3.34
CA ALA A 551 8.70 15.76 -4.71
C ALA A 551 7.32 15.93 -5.36
N TYR A 552 6.25 15.55 -4.65
CA TYR A 552 4.89 15.75 -5.14
C TYR A 552 4.46 17.23 -5.14
N ALA A 553 4.95 18.05 -4.20
CA ALA A 553 4.68 19.48 -4.24
C ALA A 553 5.23 20.13 -5.52
N VAL A 554 6.45 19.75 -5.94
CA VAL A 554 7.04 20.18 -7.22
C VAL A 554 6.24 19.63 -8.40
N GLN A 555 5.97 18.32 -8.41
CA GLN A 555 5.26 17.65 -9.51
C GLN A 555 3.88 18.27 -9.77
N HIS A 556 3.15 18.61 -8.72
CA HIS A 556 1.83 19.23 -8.79
C HIS A 556 1.87 20.76 -8.82
N ARG A 557 3.06 21.36 -9.02
CA ARG A 557 3.27 22.79 -9.23
C ARG A 557 2.71 23.66 -8.09
N VAL A 558 2.90 23.21 -6.85
CA VAL A 558 2.55 24.03 -5.68
C VAL A 558 3.45 25.27 -5.66
N PRO A 559 2.89 26.48 -5.47
CA PRO A 559 3.70 27.71 -5.43
C PRO A 559 4.86 27.63 -4.43
N GLY A 560 6.06 28.04 -4.86
CA GLY A 560 7.28 28.01 -4.04
C GLY A 560 7.95 26.64 -3.92
N ALA A 561 7.32 25.56 -4.40
CA ALA A 561 7.86 24.21 -4.23
C ALA A 561 9.14 23.95 -5.03
N VAL A 562 9.27 24.54 -6.23
CA VAL A 562 10.48 24.42 -7.05
C VAL A 562 11.66 25.08 -6.34
N GLU A 563 11.48 26.29 -5.83
CA GLU A 563 12.51 27.04 -5.10
C GLU A 563 12.89 26.33 -3.79
N ALA A 564 11.90 25.83 -3.04
CA ALA A 564 12.12 25.02 -1.84
C ALA A 564 12.94 23.75 -2.13
N TYR A 565 12.56 23.00 -3.17
CA TYR A 565 13.28 21.81 -3.60
C TYR A 565 14.69 22.13 -4.09
N GLN A 566 14.88 23.25 -4.80
CA GLN A 566 16.18 23.72 -5.23
C GLN A 566 17.09 24.04 -4.04
N ARG A 567 16.62 24.76 -3.00
CA ARG A 567 17.43 25.03 -1.79
C ARG A 567 17.97 23.75 -1.16
N MET A 568 17.12 22.73 -1.05
CA MET A 568 17.53 21.42 -0.52
C MET A 568 18.53 20.72 -1.44
N THR A 569 18.23 20.62 -2.73
CA THR A 569 19.03 19.85 -3.69
C THR A 569 20.32 20.54 -4.14
N SER A 570 20.42 21.86 -3.98
CA SER A 570 21.62 22.65 -4.21
C SER A 570 22.54 22.73 -2.99
N ALA A 571 22.12 22.20 -1.84
CA ALA A 571 22.97 22.15 -0.66
C ALA A 571 24.27 21.38 -0.98
N SER A 572 25.39 21.90 -0.49
CA SER A 572 26.74 21.38 -0.77
C SER A 572 26.90 19.88 -0.50
N ASN A 573 26.17 19.37 0.49
CA ASN A 573 26.19 17.98 0.94
C ASN A 573 25.05 17.10 0.38
N TRP A 574 24.13 17.63 -0.46
CA TRP A 574 22.99 16.86 -0.99
C TRP A 574 23.39 15.57 -1.73
N ARG A 575 24.55 15.57 -2.40
CA ARG A 575 25.07 14.39 -3.10
C ARG A 575 25.23 13.17 -2.18
N GLN A 576 25.46 13.39 -0.87
CA GLN A 576 25.52 12.30 0.10
C GLN A 576 24.16 11.59 0.24
N MET A 577 23.05 12.32 0.27
CA MET A 577 21.71 11.72 0.29
C MET A 577 21.43 10.95 -1.00
N VAL A 578 21.81 11.51 -2.16
CA VAL A 578 21.64 10.84 -3.46
C VAL A 578 22.34 9.47 -3.47
N SER A 579 23.60 9.40 -3.04
CA SER A 579 24.30 8.12 -2.95
C SER A 579 23.68 7.15 -1.93
N ASN A 580 23.13 7.65 -0.82
CA ASN A 580 22.45 6.79 0.14
C ASN A 580 21.10 6.27 -0.37
N PHE A 581 20.41 7.00 -1.26
CA PHE A 581 19.18 6.52 -1.90
C PHE A 581 19.41 5.32 -2.82
N ASP A 582 20.60 5.19 -3.42
CA ASP A 582 20.97 4.00 -4.21
C ASP A 582 21.21 2.75 -3.33
N VAL A 583 21.34 2.92 -2.02
CA VAL A 583 21.46 1.84 -1.02
C VAL A 583 20.13 1.51 -0.37
N ASN A 584 19.38 2.53 0.07
CA ASN A 584 18.04 2.41 0.64
C ASN A 584 17.06 3.28 -0.15
N CYS A 585 16.31 2.67 -1.05
CA CYS A 585 15.59 3.37 -2.11
C CYS A 585 14.16 3.82 -1.76
N VAL A 586 13.58 3.35 -0.64
CA VAL A 586 12.16 3.55 -0.29
C VAL A 586 11.71 5.01 -0.31
N TRP A 587 12.58 5.92 0.14
CA TRP A 587 12.28 7.34 0.23
C TRP A 587 12.79 8.17 -0.96
N SER A 588 13.38 7.54 -1.97
CA SER A 588 14.07 8.18 -3.09
C SER A 588 13.15 8.80 -4.15
N VAL A 589 11.91 9.13 -3.78
CA VAL A 589 10.89 9.68 -4.69
C VAL A 589 11.37 11.02 -5.25
N GLN A 590 11.21 11.24 -6.55
CA GLN A 590 11.54 12.48 -7.23
C GLN A 590 10.32 13.02 -7.99
N PRO A 591 10.28 14.34 -8.26
CA PRO A 591 9.24 14.89 -9.13
C PRO A 591 9.30 14.23 -10.50
N LEU A 592 8.15 13.82 -11.04
CA LEU A 592 8.08 13.44 -12.45
C LEU A 592 8.52 14.61 -13.32
N ARG A 593 9.55 14.41 -14.14
CA ARG A 593 9.88 15.35 -15.21
C ARG A 593 8.75 15.27 -16.22
N GLN A 594 7.99 16.35 -16.37
CA GLN A 594 7.04 16.42 -17.47
C GLN A 594 7.85 16.44 -18.77
N ALA A 595 7.49 15.54 -19.69
CA ALA A 595 8.09 15.43 -21.01
C ALA A 595 7.81 16.67 -21.86
#